data_AF-A0A950GAM5-F1
#
_entry.id   AF-A0A950GAM5-F1
#
_cell.length_a   1.000
_cell.length_b   1.000
_cell.length_c   1.000
_cell.angle_alpha   90.00
_cell.angle_beta   90.00
_cell.angle_gamma   90.00
#
_symmetry.space_group_name_H-M   'P 1'
#
loop_
_entity.id
_entity.type
_entity.pdbx_description
1 polymer ?
#
loop_
_entity_poly.entity_id
_entity_poly.type
_entity_poly.pdbx_seq_one_letter_code
_entity_poly.pdbx_strand_id
1 'polypeptide(L)'
;MNVHVLVVDGVVKLPPEANGAVVIGGSNATAYAAYYSAKAGVRAAIHHDCGIGRDEAGVRGLPWADQHGMAMAAVATMSARAGDAADMIQRGIISRANRLAAACGVRSGQTVAEAAELLKSAPWPHADVEAPVEERVFVDGILCIGSISFATPEDAGLVVASGSHGGRSAAPFTRSFKPRLVFFNDAGFGVDRAGAACLP
;
A
#
# COMPACT_ATOMS: atom_id res chain seq x y z
N MET A 1 -3.04 -7.49 26.40
CA MET A 1 -3.81 -7.94 25.21
C MET A 1 -2.82 -8.54 24.23
N ASN A 2 -3.12 -9.70 23.64
CA ASN A 2 -2.27 -10.30 22.61
C ASN A 2 -2.48 -9.54 21.29
N VAL A 3 -1.47 -8.84 20.79
CA VAL A 3 -1.55 -8.16 19.49
C VAL A 3 -1.28 -9.18 18.40
N HIS A 4 -2.27 -9.42 17.55
CA HIS A 4 -2.15 -10.39 16.46
C HIS A 4 -1.67 -9.71 15.17
N VAL A 5 -1.09 -10.51 14.27
CA VAL A 5 -0.67 -10.09 12.93
C VAL A 5 -1.72 -10.55 11.93
N LEU A 6 -2.24 -9.64 11.12
CA LEU A 6 -3.18 -9.90 10.05
C LEU A 6 -2.46 -9.76 8.70
N VAL A 7 -2.52 -10.79 7.87
CA VAL A 7 -1.87 -10.83 6.55
C VAL A 7 -2.95 -10.79 5.47
N VAL A 8 -2.95 -9.74 4.64
CA VAL A 8 -3.99 -9.50 3.63
C VAL A 8 -3.40 -8.90 2.35
N ASP A 9 -3.82 -9.40 1.19
CA ASP A 9 -3.28 -8.94 -0.10
C ASP A 9 -3.68 -7.50 -0.48
N GLY A 10 -4.75 -6.99 0.12
CA GLY A 10 -5.25 -5.63 -0.13
C GLY A 10 -5.85 -4.99 1.12
N VAL A 11 -5.64 -3.68 1.29
CA VAL A 11 -6.12 -2.94 2.47
C VAL A 11 -7.35 -2.08 2.22
N VAL A 12 -7.84 -1.99 0.98
CA VAL A 12 -9.04 -1.20 0.62
C VAL A 12 -10.27 -1.63 1.43
N LYS A 13 -10.36 -2.92 1.78
CA LYS A 13 -11.42 -3.50 2.61
C LYS A 13 -10.79 -4.42 3.65
N LEU A 14 -10.54 -3.88 4.83
CA LEU A 14 -10.04 -4.65 5.97
C LEU A 14 -11.21 -5.23 6.78
N PRO A 15 -11.07 -6.45 7.32
CA PRO A 15 -12.10 -7.06 8.15
C PRO A 15 -12.07 -6.46 9.58
N PRO A 16 -13.14 -6.61 10.39
CA PRO A 16 -13.20 -6.02 11.74
C PRO A 16 -12.04 -6.41 12.66
N GLU A 17 -11.45 -7.59 12.46
CA GLU A 17 -10.31 -8.10 13.22
C GLU A 17 -9.04 -7.26 13.02
N ALA A 18 -8.95 -6.45 11.95
CA ALA A 18 -7.82 -5.54 11.73
C ALA A 18 -7.67 -4.49 12.84
N ASN A 19 -8.75 -4.21 13.59
CA ASN A 19 -8.76 -3.24 14.66
C ASN A 19 -7.79 -3.65 15.80
N GLY A 20 -6.77 -2.83 16.03
CA GLY A 20 -5.71 -3.07 17.01
C GLY A 20 -4.63 -4.08 16.59
N ALA A 21 -4.72 -4.65 15.38
CA ALA A 21 -3.77 -5.62 14.82
C ALA A 21 -2.53 -4.94 14.23
N VAL A 22 -1.48 -5.72 13.98
CA VAL A 22 -0.42 -5.37 13.04
C VAL A 22 -0.82 -5.91 11.66
N VAL A 23 -0.98 -5.06 10.66
CA VAL A 23 -1.41 -5.46 9.31
C VAL A 23 -0.21 -5.54 8.37
N ILE A 24 -0.01 -6.69 7.74
CA ILE A 24 0.88 -6.85 6.58
C ILE A 24 -0.01 -6.84 5.35
N GLY A 25 0.09 -5.75 4.57
CA GLY A 25 -0.79 -5.46 3.44
C GLY A 25 -0.04 -5.53 2.11
N GLY A 26 -0.53 -6.33 1.15
CA GLY A 26 0.04 -6.43 -0.20
C GLY A 26 -0.05 -5.14 -1.04
N SER A 27 -0.75 -4.12 -0.55
CA SER A 27 -0.89 -2.82 -1.21
C SER A 27 0.39 -1.97 -1.15
N ASN A 28 0.48 -0.97 -2.02
CA ASN A 28 1.57 0.01 -1.96
C ASN A 28 1.50 0.87 -0.68
N ALA A 29 2.64 1.35 -0.20
CA ALA A 29 2.76 2.18 1.00
C ALA A 29 2.37 3.65 0.75
N THR A 30 1.30 3.90 0.00
CA THR A 30 0.76 5.24 -0.31
C THR A 30 -0.06 5.82 0.84
N ALA A 31 -0.32 7.13 0.80
CA ALA A 31 -1.15 7.82 1.80
C ALA A 31 -2.55 7.21 1.90
N TYR A 32 -3.19 6.86 0.78
CA TYR A 32 -4.52 6.29 0.79
C TYR A 32 -4.56 4.85 1.32
N ALA A 33 -3.53 4.05 1.04
CA ALA A 33 -3.40 2.72 1.65
C ALA A 33 -3.19 2.81 3.17
N ALA A 34 -2.34 3.75 3.62
CA ALA A 34 -2.17 4.03 5.05
C ALA A 34 -3.48 4.51 5.69
N TYR A 35 -4.26 5.35 4.99
CA TYR A 35 -5.59 5.77 5.43
C TYR A 35 -6.55 4.61 5.64
N TYR A 36 -6.63 3.65 4.71
CA TYR A 36 -7.50 2.50 4.91
C TYR A 36 -7.13 1.68 6.14
N SER A 37 -5.83 1.48 6.40
CA SER A 37 -5.35 0.82 7.62
C SER A 37 -5.71 1.62 8.88
N ALA A 38 -5.45 2.93 8.89
CA ALA A 38 -5.79 3.79 10.02
C ALA A 38 -7.31 3.82 10.29
N LYS A 39 -8.13 3.95 9.24
CA LYS A 39 -9.60 3.93 9.31
C LYS A 39 -10.14 2.62 9.89
N ALA A 40 -9.49 1.50 9.59
CA ALA A 40 -9.85 0.20 10.15
C ALA A 40 -9.39 0.01 11.61
N GLY A 41 -8.76 1.03 12.22
CA GLY A 41 -8.30 1.00 13.60
C GLY A 41 -7.01 0.19 13.80
N VAL A 42 -6.23 -0.04 12.74
CA VAL A 42 -4.98 -0.81 12.80
C VAL A 42 -3.97 -0.18 13.77
N ARG A 43 -3.23 -0.99 14.52
CA ARG A 43 -2.17 -0.50 15.43
C ARG A 43 -0.92 -0.09 14.66
N ALA A 44 -0.50 -0.92 13.71
CA ALA A 44 0.65 -0.66 12.85
C ALA A 44 0.52 -1.39 11.51
N ALA A 45 1.15 -0.87 10.46
CA ALA A 45 1.05 -1.43 9.11
C ALA A 45 2.42 -1.66 8.45
N ILE A 46 2.54 -2.73 7.66
CA ILE A 46 3.68 -3.01 6.78
C ILE A 46 3.15 -3.20 5.36
N HIS A 47 3.46 -2.26 4.46
CA HIS A 47 2.99 -2.28 3.06
C HIS A 47 4.17 -2.37 2.08
N HIS A 48 3.91 -2.57 0.80
CA HIS A 48 4.95 -2.71 -0.22
C HIS A 48 5.45 -1.34 -0.73
N ASP A 49 6.76 -1.13 -0.90
CA ASP A 49 7.28 0.18 -1.34
C ASP A 49 7.11 0.48 -2.84
N CYS A 50 6.84 -0.57 -3.64
CA CYS A 50 6.53 -0.49 -5.08
C CYS A 50 7.54 0.37 -5.88
N GLY A 51 8.82 0.19 -5.59
CA GLY A 51 9.94 0.87 -6.24
C GLY A 51 10.25 2.23 -5.62
N ILE A 52 9.57 2.62 -4.54
CA ILE A 52 9.60 3.92 -3.85
C ILE A 52 9.10 5.07 -4.73
N GLY A 53 9.40 5.05 -6.03
CA GLY A 53 8.98 6.06 -7.00
C GLY A 53 9.70 7.39 -6.85
N ARG A 54 9.45 8.27 -7.80
CA ARG A 54 9.92 9.65 -7.78
C ARG A 54 9.38 10.38 -6.54
N ASP A 55 10.23 11.18 -5.90
CA ASP A 55 9.87 12.00 -4.72
C ASP A 55 9.19 11.17 -3.61
N GLU A 56 9.65 9.92 -3.45
CA GLU A 56 9.16 8.93 -2.49
C GLU A 56 7.66 8.59 -2.61
N ALA A 57 7.05 8.79 -3.79
CA ALA A 57 5.62 8.62 -4.02
C ALA A 57 5.02 7.29 -3.51
N GLY A 58 5.73 6.19 -3.70
CA GLY A 58 5.34 4.83 -3.31
C GLY A 58 5.35 4.57 -1.80
N VAL A 59 6.01 5.42 -1.01
CA VAL A 59 6.10 5.32 0.46
C VAL A 59 5.51 6.53 1.19
N ARG A 60 4.73 7.39 0.50
CA ARG A 60 4.09 8.59 1.09
C ARG A 60 3.15 8.29 2.25
N GLY A 61 2.72 7.04 2.40
CA GLY A 61 1.94 6.56 3.55
C GLY A 61 2.73 6.56 4.85
N LEU A 62 4.07 6.49 4.83
CA LEU A 62 4.89 6.50 6.04
C LEU A 62 4.80 7.84 6.80
N PRO A 63 5.09 9.01 6.17
CA PRO A 63 4.93 10.29 6.84
C PRO A 63 3.46 10.59 7.17
N TRP A 64 2.52 10.19 6.29
CA TRP A 64 1.09 10.33 6.57
C TRP A 64 0.67 9.56 7.83
N ALA A 65 1.07 8.28 7.94
CA ALA A 65 0.80 7.46 9.12
C ALA A 65 1.44 8.03 10.39
N ASP A 66 2.66 8.57 10.30
CA ASP A 66 3.34 9.19 11.46
C ASP A 66 2.56 10.39 11.99
N GLN A 67 2.06 11.24 11.09
CA GLN A 67 1.22 12.40 11.42
C GLN A 67 -0.08 11.99 12.13
N HIS A 68 -0.62 10.81 11.81
CA HIS A 68 -1.82 10.25 12.43
C HIS A 68 -1.53 9.26 13.57
N GLY A 69 -0.29 9.21 14.07
CA GLY A 69 0.06 8.41 15.24
C GLY A 69 0.18 6.90 15.00
N MET A 70 0.17 6.44 13.75
CA MET A 70 0.29 5.03 13.38
C MET A 70 1.72 4.67 12.99
N ALA A 71 2.27 3.61 13.58
CA ALA A 71 3.55 3.07 13.15
C ALA A 71 3.41 2.37 11.80
N MET A 72 4.33 2.66 10.86
CA MET A 72 4.28 2.06 9.53
C MET A 72 5.68 1.78 8.97
N ALA A 73 5.81 0.64 8.29
CA ALA A 73 7.00 0.26 7.54
C ALA A 73 6.66 -0.11 6.09
N ALA A 74 7.68 -0.12 5.24
CA ALA A 74 7.57 -0.52 3.84
C ALA A 74 8.51 -1.69 3.53
N VAL A 75 8.06 -2.62 2.68
CA VAL A 75 8.81 -3.77 2.19
C VAL A 75 9.50 -3.42 0.88
N ALA A 76 10.76 -3.83 0.75
CA ALA A 76 11.58 -3.64 -0.43
C ALA A 76 11.02 -4.41 -1.63
N THR A 77 10.80 -3.71 -2.73
CA THR A 77 10.26 -4.27 -3.98
C THR A 77 11.02 -5.47 -4.54
N MET A 78 12.34 -5.53 -4.32
CA MET A 78 13.17 -6.64 -4.78
C MET A 78 13.21 -7.83 -3.82
N SER A 79 12.47 -7.77 -2.70
CA SER A 79 12.45 -8.83 -1.67
C SER A 79 11.16 -9.63 -1.60
N ALA A 80 10.05 -9.08 -2.11
CA ALA A 80 8.75 -9.73 -2.11
C ALA A 80 7.89 -9.31 -3.31
N ARG A 81 6.82 -10.06 -3.56
CA ARG A 81 5.83 -9.80 -4.61
C ARG A 81 4.84 -8.73 -4.15
N ALA A 82 4.67 -7.69 -4.96
CA ALA A 82 3.60 -6.71 -4.76
C ALA A 82 2.22 -7.40 -4.89
N GLY A 83 1.30 -7.09 -3.97
CA GLY A 83 -0.02 -7.71 -3.93
C GLY A 83 -0.08 -9.13 -3.35
N ASP A 84 1.00 -9.65 -2.77
CA ASP A 84 1.05 -10.98 -2.13
C ASP A 84 1.63 -10.84 -0.71
N ALA A 85 0.73 -10.68 0.27
CA ALA A 85 1.13 -10.44 1.66
C ALA A 85 1.73 -11.69 2.33
N ALA A 86 1.34 -12.89 1.86
CA ALA A 86 1.93 -14.15 2.31
C ALA A 86 3.41 -14.25 1.90
N ASP A 87 3.74 -13.81 0.68
CA ASP A 87 5.12 -13.70 0.23
C ASP A 87 5.91 -12.65 1.03
N MET A 88 5.29 -11.50 1.31
CA MET A 88 5.90 -10.43 2.09
C MET A 88 6.31 -10.91 3.49
N ILE A 89 5.43 -11.62 4.22
CA ILE A 89 5.79 -12.14 5.54
C ILE A 89 6.86 -13.23 5.47
N GLN A 90 6.86 -14.06 4.41
CA GLN A 90 7.78 -15.18 4.28
C GLN A 90 9.22 -14.76 3.97
N ARG A 91 9.43 -13.75 3.12
CA ARG A 91 10.78 -13.38 2.63
C ARG A 91 11.04 -11.87 2.49
N GLY A 92 10.03 -11.03 2.75
CA GLY A 92 10.14 -9.60 2.58
C GLY A 92 11.16 -8.98 3.54
N ILE A 93 11.82 -7.93 3.06
CA ILE A 93 12.80 -7.13 3.80
C ILE A 93 12.29 -5.70 3.92
N ILE A 94 12.40 -5.09 5.09
CA ILE A 94 12.01 -3.70 5.31
C ILE A 94 12.96 -2.76 4.55
N SER A 95 12.40 -1.87 3.72
CA SER A 95 13.15 -0.82 3.02
C SER A 95 13.09 0.53 3.74
N ARG A 96 11.95 0.85 4.36
CA ARG A 96 11.71 2.11 5.07
C ARG A 96 10.84 1.87 6.30
N ALA A 97 10.97 2.75 7.29
CA ALA A 97 10.13 2.81 8.48
C ALA A 97 9.89 4.27 8.84
N ASN A 98 8.68 4.61 9.29
CA ASN A 98 8.43 5.93 9.86
C ASN A 98 9.03 6.04 11.28
N ARG A 99 8.97 7.24 11.88
CA ARG A 99 9.58 7.51 13.19
C ARG A 99 8.97 6.64 14.29
N LEU A 100 7.65 6.44 14.29
CA LEU A 100 6.97 5.58 15.25
C LEU A 100 7.37 4.11 15.12
N ALA A 101 7.46 3.57 13.90
CA ALA A 101 7.97 2.21 13.68
C ALA A 101 9.44 2.09 14.11
N ALA A 102 10.27 3.09 13.79
CA ALA A 102 11.66 3.12 14.21
C ALA A 102 11.84 3.18 15.74
N ALA A 103 10.90 3.82 16.46
CA ALA A 103 10.87 3.85 17.92
C ALA A 103 10.50 2.47 18.53
N CYS A 104 9.81 1.61 17.79
CA CYS A 104 9.61 0.20 18.14
C CYS A 104 10.82 -0.70 17.80
N GLY A 105 11.88 -0.13 17.22
CA GLY A 105 13.08 -0.86 16.83
C GLY A 105 13.09 -1.34 15.38
N VAL A 106 12.09 -1.00 14.57
CA VAL A 106 12.08 -1.34 13.14
C VAL A 106 13.18 -0.57 12.40
N ARG A 107 13.94 -1.29 11.59
CA ARG A 107 15.10 -0.78 10.82
C ARG A 107 15.06 -1.38 9.41
N SER A 108 15.54 -0.62 8.42
CA SER A 108 15.76 -1.16 7.08
C SER A 108 16.73 -2.35 7.13
N GLY A 109 16.46 -3.37 6.32
CA GLY A 109 17.24 -4.61 6.29
C GLY A 109 16.70 -5.74 7.18
N GLN A 110 15.79 -5.46 8.11
CA GLN A 110 15.11 -6.50 8.89
C GLN A 110 14.09 -7.26 8.03
N THR A 111 13.78 -8.49 8.42
CA THR A 111 12.68 -9.24 7.80
C THR A 111 11.32 -8.64 8.19
N VAL A 112 10.32 -8.82 7.34
CA VAL A 112 8.93 -8.42 7.65
C VAL A 112 8.42 -9.13 8.90
N ALA A 113 8.78 -10.40 9.11
CA ALA A 113 8.38 -11.16 10.29
C ALA A 113 8.93 -10.53 11.59
N GLU A 114 10.23 -10.20 11.63
CA GLU A 114 10.83 -9.52 12.78
C GLU A 114 10.20 -8.14 13.02
N ALA A 115 10.02 -7.36 11.95
CA ALA A 115 9.39 -6.04 12.05
C ALA A 115 7.95 -6.12 12.56
N ALA A 116 7.17 -7.12 12.13
CA ALA A 116 5.81 -7.32 12.59
C ALA A 116 5.73 -7.62 14.09
N GLU A 117 6.67 -8.42 14.62
CA GLU A 117 6.78 -8.68 16.06
C GLU A 117 7.14 -7.40 16.85
N LEU A 118 8.11 -6.62 16.36
CA LEU A 118 8.47 -5.33 16.96
C LEU A 118 7.29 -4.35 16.98
N LEU A 119 6.52 -4.29 15.89
CA LEU A 119 5.37 -3.39 15.76
C LEU A 119 4.21 -3.75 16.70
N LYS A 120 4.21 -4.93 17.34
CA LYS A 120 3.23 -5.23 18.39
C LYS A 120 3.33 -4.29 19.60
N SER A 121 4.50 -3.69 19.85
CA SER A 121 4.69 -2.71 20.91
C SER A 121 4.35 -1.27 20.49
N ALA A 122 3.93 -1.04 19.24
CA ALA A 122 3.58 0.30 18.76
C ALA A 122 2.38 0.88 19.55
N PRO A 123 2.34 2.21 19.75
CA PRO A 123 1.13 2.85 20.27
C PRO A 123 -0.05 2.54 19.33
N TRP A 124 -1.23 2.35 19.91
CA TRP A 124 -2.45 2.18 19.14
C TRP A 124 -3.16 3.54 19.06
N PRO A 125 -3.18 4.20 17.90
CA PRO A 125 -3.59 5.60 17.81
C PRO A 125 -5.07 5.85 18.07
N HIS A 126 -5.94 4.84 17.92
CA HIS A 126 -7.41 5.00 17.97
C HIS A 126 -7.92 6.19 17.14
N ALA A 127 -7.20 6.55 16.08
CA ALA A 127 -7.40 7.81 15.39
C ALA A 127 -8.68 7.76 14.56
N ASP A 128 -9.51 8.79 14.72
CA ASP A 128 -10.50 9.14 13.71
C ASP A 128 -9.77 9.90 12.60
N VAL A 129 -9.74 9.33 11.40
CA VAL A 129 -8.96 9.84 10.27
C VAL A 129 -9.87 10.20 9.11
N GLU A 130 -9.63 11.36 8.52
CA GLU A 130 -10.26 11.76 7.27
C GLU A 130 -9.51 11.19 6.07
N ALA A 131 -10.23 10.99 4.97
CA ALA A 131 -9.62 10.50 3.73
C ALA A 131 -8.67 11.57 3.16
N PRO A 132 -7.46 11.18 2.69
CA PRO A 132 -6.61 12.09 1.92
C PRO A 132 -7.36 12.62 0.70
N VAL A 133 -7.14 13.89 0.37
CA VAL A 133 -7.68 14.48 -0.85
C VAL A 133 -6.93 13.91 -2.04
N GLU A 134 -7.66 13.35 -3.00
CA GLU A 134 -7.12 12.83 -4.25
C GLU A 134 -7.64 13.68 -5.41
N GLU A 135 -6.71 14.20 -6.20
CA GLU A 135 -7.05 14.99 -7.37
C GLU A 135 -7.26 14.09 -8.60
N ARG A 136 -8.26 14.46 -9.39
CA ARG A 136 -8.50 13.90 -10.72
C ARG A 136 -8.18 14.99 -11.73
N VAL A 137 -7.17 14.76 -12.56
CA VAL A 137 -6.65 15.81 -13.45
C VAL A 137 -6.68 15.31 -14.88
N PHE A 138 -7.10 16.16 -15.81
CA PHE A 138 -6.95 15.90 -17.25
C PHE A 138 -5.70 16.62 -17.77
N VAL A 139 -4.81 15.86 -18.39
CA VAL A 139 -3.61 16.39 -19.08
C VAL A 139 -3.66 15.88 -20.51
N ASP A 140 -3.78 16.78 -21.49
CA ASP A 140 -3.82 16.45 -22.92
C ASP A 140 -4.82 15.33 -23.29
N GLY A 141 -5.98 15.31 -22.63
CA GLY A 141 -7.03 14.31 -22.85
C GLY A 141 -6.79 12.96 -22.16
N ILE A 142 -5.78 12.84 -21.30
CA ILE A 142 -5.51 11.68 -20.44
C ILE A 142 -6.03 12.00 -19.03
N LEU A 143 -6.87 11.11 -18.50
CA LEU A 143 -7.31 11.18 -17.11
C LEU A 143 -6.20 10.63 -16.19
N CYS A 144 -5.67 11.47 -15.31
CA CYS A 144 -4.67 11.11 -14.31
C CYS A 144 -5.35 10.91 -12.94
N ILE A 145 -5.16 9.73 -12.34
CA ILE A 145 -5.69 9.38 -11.02
C ILE A 145 -4.62 8.68 -10.17
N GLY A 146 -4.61 8.94 -8.86
CA GLY A 146 -3.63 8.36 -7.92
C GLY A 146 -3.73 6.83 -7.77
N SER A 147 -4.93 6.26 -7.93
CA SER A 147 -5.17 4.82 -7.87
C SER A 147 -6.21 4.39 -8.90
N ILE A 148 -6.01 3.23 -9.52
CA ILE A 148 -6.99 2.62 -10.43
C ILE A 148 -8.32 2.31 -9.74
N SER A 149 -8.30 2.13 -8.41
CA SER A 149 -9.50 1.93 -7.60
C SER A 149 -10.40 3.16 -7.52
N PHE A 150 -9.93 4.34 -7.96
CA PHE A 150 -10.73 5.56 -8.03
C PHE A 150 -11.43 5.74 -9.37
N ALA A 151 -11.17 4.87 -10.35
CA ALA A 151 -11.91 4.90 -11.61
C ALA A 151 -13.39 4.58 -11.35
N THR A 152 -14.27 5.28 -12.06
CA THR A 152 -15.73 5.10 -11.98
C THR A 152 -16.27 4.68 -13.34
N PRO A 153 -17.52 4.20 -13.43
CA PRO A 153 -18.14 3.90 -14.72
C PRO A 153 -18.22 5.08 -15.69
N GLU A 154 -18.12 6.33 -15.21
CA GLU A 154 -18.10 7.54 -16.03
C GLU A 154 -16.78 7.70 -16.81
N ASP A 155 -15.72 7.03 -16.38
CA ASP A 155 -14.40 7.06 -17.04
C ASP A 155 -14.31 6.09 -18.25
N ALA A 156 -15.43 5.48 -18.65
CA ALA A 156 -15.47 4.51 -19.73
C ALA A 156 -14.97 5.08 -21.07
N GLY A 157 -14.16 4.31 -21.78
CA GLY A 157 -13.57 4.72 -23.05
C GLY A 157 -12.44 5.77 -22.97
N LEU A 158 -12.12 6.28 -21.78
CA LEU A 158 -11.01 7.21 -21.60
C LEU A 158 -9.64 6.51 -21.70
N VAL A 159 -8.60 7.30 -21.93
CA VAL A 159 -7.20 6.91 -21.67
C VAL A 159 -6.88 7.36 -20.25
N VAL A 160 -6.43 6.43 -19.41
CA VAL A 160 -6.20 6.68 -17.99
C VAL A 160 -4.72 6.47 -17.66
N ALA A 161 -4.11 7.41 -16.97
CA ALA A 161 -2.82 7.22 -16.31
C ALA A 161 -3.05 7.01 -14.81
N SER A 162 -2.70 5.84 -14.31
CA SER A 162 -2.89 5.47 -12.91
C SER A 162 -1.56 5.45 -12.16
N GLY A 163 -1.56 6.02 -10.94
CA GLY A 163 -0.45 5.87 -9.99
C GLY A 163 -0.30 4.44 -9.43
N SER A 164 -1.28 3.55 -9.64
CA SER A 164 -1.18 2.14 -9.25
C SER A 164 -0.17 1.39 -10.10
N HIS A 165 0.34 0.28 -9.54
CA HIS A 165 1.14 -0.66 -10.31
C HIS A 165 0.27 -1.61 -11.14
N GLY A 166 0.83 -2.15 -12.23
CA GLY A 166 0.18 -3.11 -13.13
C GLY A 166 0.15 -4.55 -12.59
N GLY A 167 -0.05 -4.73 -11.28
CA GLY A 167 -0.12 -6.06 -10.67
C GLY A 167 -1.44 -6.77 -10.96
N ARG A 168 -1.54 -8.06 -10.60
CA ARG A 168 -2.76 -8.87 -10.83
C ARG A 168 -4.03 -8.21 -10.28
N SER A 169 -3.94 -7.53 -9.13
CA SER A 169 -5.05 -6.83 -8.47
C SER A 169 -5.60 -5.65 -9.28
N ALA A 170 -4.86 -5.11 -10.24
CA ALA A 170 -5.31 -3.99 -11.08
C ALA A 170 -6.32 -4.41 -12.17
N ALA A 171 -6.31 -5.69 -12.58
CA ALA A 171 -7.16 -6.16 -13.67
C ALA A 171 -8.67 -6.07 -13.39
N PRO A 172 -9.19 -6.47 -12.21
CA PRO A 172 -10.60 -6.31 -11.87
C PRO A 172 -11.08 -4.85 -11.86
N PHE A 173 -10.25 -3.93 -11.34
CA PHE A 173 -10.57 -2.49 -11.36
C PHE A 173 -10.59 -1.95 -12.79
N THR A 174 -9.61 -2.32 -13.61
CA THR A 174 -9.59 -1.93 -15.04
C THR A 174 -10.84 -2.42 -15.78
N ARG A 175 -11.27 -3.65 -15.51
CA ARG A 175 -12.45 -4.24 -16.16
C ARG A 175 -13.75 -3.57 -15.75
N SER A 176 -13.84 -2.95 -14.57
CA SER A 176 -15.11 -2.42 -14.05
C SER A 176 -15.63 -1.20 -14.83
N PHE A 177 -14.73 -0.41 -15.44
CA PHE A 177 -15.11 0.82 -16.14
C PHE A 177 -14.80 0.80 -17.64
N LYS A 178 -14.09 -0.20 -18.16
CA LYS A 178 -13.83 -0.38 -19.61
C LYS A 178 -13.12 0.83 -20.27
N PRO A 179 -11.90 1.18 -19.82
CA PRO A 179 -11.08 2.20 -20.47
C PRO A 179 -10.70 1.81 -21.90
N ARG A 180 -10.32 2.80 -22.71
CA ARG A 180 -9.65 2.59 -24.00
C ARG A 180 -8.20 2.10 -23.80
N LEU A 181 -7.51 2.65 -22.80
CA LEU A 181 -6.14 2.30 -22.43
C LEU A 181 -5.88 2.71 -20.98
N VAL A 182 -5.09 1.93 -20.25
CA VAL A 182 -4.57 2.33 -18.93
C VAL A 182 -3.05 2.23 -18.92
N PHE A 183 -2.39 3.32 -18.49
CA PHE A 183 -0.99 3.31 -18.11
C PHE A 183 -0.88 2.99 -16.63
N PHE A 184 0.01 2.05 -16.29
CA PHE A 184 0.35 1.68 -14.92
C PHE A 184 1.82 1.98 -14.63
N ASN A 185 2.12 2.17 -13.35
CA ASN A 185 3.48 2.09 -12.85
C ASN A 185 3.96 0.62 -12.91
N ASP A 186 5.23 0.36 -13.22
CA ASP A 186 5.77 -1.01 -13.22
C ASP A 186 6.16 -1.49 -11.82
N ALA A 187 6.19 -0.58 -10.84
CA ALA A 187 6.69 -0.77 -9.49
C ALA A 187 8.09 -1.41 -9.47
N GLY A 188 8.98 -1.02 -10.39
CA GLY A 188 10.30 -1.62 -10.56
C GLY A 188 10.25 -3.09 -10.99
N PHE A 189 9.13 -3.55 -11.55
CA PHE A 189 8.72 -4.93 -11.84
C PHE A 189 8.57 -5.82 -10.60
N GLY A 190 9.46 -5.68 -9.61
CA GLY A 190 9.49 -6.47 -8.39
C GLY A 190 9.77 -7.94 -8.63
N VAL A 191 9.72 -8.72 -7.56
CA VAL A 191 9.97 -10.16 -7.64
C VAL A 191 8.93 -10.85 -8.53
N ASP A 192 9.38 -11.79 -9.36
CA ASP A 192 8.55 -12.54 -10.32
C ASP A 192 7.73 -11.64 -11.28
N ARG A 193 8.21 -10.40 -11.51
CA ARG A 193 7.51 -9.36 -12.29
C ARG A 193 6.12 -9.02 -11.75
N ALA A 194 5.88 -9.22 -10.45
CA ALA A 194 4.58 -9.03 -9.82
C ALA A 194 3.98 -7.63 -10.01
N GLY A 195 4.82 -6.59 -10.09
CA GLY A 195 4.42 -5.20 -10.32
C GLY A 195 3.78 -4.94 -11.68
N ALA A 196 4.01 -5.81 -12.67
CA ALA A 196 3.50 -5.69 -14.05
C ALA A 196 2.70 -6.94 -14.50
N ALA A 197 2.28 -7.79 -13.56
CA ALA A 197 1.70 -9.10 -13.84
C ALA A 197 0.32 -9.09 -14.53
N CYS A 198 -0.34 -7.94 -14.70
CA CYS A 198 -1.55 -7.83 -15.51
C CYS A 198 -1.29 -7.43 -16.97
N LEU A 199 -0.04 -7.11 -17.31
CA LEU A 199 0.40 -6.79 -18.67
C LEU A 199 0.86 -8.08 -19.39
N PRO A 200 0.63 -8.18 -20.71
CA PRO A 200 1.05 -9.33 -21.53
C PRO A 200 2.57 -9.50 -21.60
#